data_AF-A0A1H0CUM0-F1
#
_entry.id   AF-A0A1H0CUM0-F1
#
_cell.length_a   1.000
_cell.length_b   1.000
_cell.length_c   1.000
_cell.angle_alpha   90.00
_cell.angle_beta   90.00
_cell.angle_gamma   90.00
#
_symmetry.space_group_name_H-M   'P 1'
#
loop_
_entity.id
_entity.type
_entity.pdbx_description
1 polymer ?
#
loop_
_entity_poly.entity_id
_entity_poly.type
_entity_poly.pdbx_seq_one_letter_code
_entity_poly.pdbx_strand_id
1 'polypeptide(L)' 'MKSLDEKLLIILGAFHSVRYGVSPSVLRGAAENHAKKQGLAGSEYSQTLEVAIGSGLIGLSSDSSLSIRAAGRTRLGKR' A
#
# COMPACT_ATOMS: atom_id res chain seq x y z
N MET A 1 -8.83 -4.05 16.60
CA MET A 1 -8.42 -4.76 15.37
C MET A 1 -8.71 -3.83 14.20
N LYS A 2 -7.75 -3.60 13.28
CA LYS A 2 -7.97 -2.66 12.17
C LYS A 2 -8.94 -3.24 11.14
N SER A 3 -9.83 -2.42 10.60
CA SER A 3 -10.73 -2.83 9.51
C SER A 3 -9.95 -3.07 8.22
N LEU A 4 -10.56 -3.76 7.25
CA LEU A 4 -9.93 -3.99 5.94
C LEU A 4 -9.59 -2.66 5.25
N ASP A 5 -10.49 -1.68 5.31
CA ASP A 5 -10.27 -0.37 4.71
C ASP A 5 -9.08 0.37 5.33
N GLU A 6 -8.94 0.32 6.66
CA GLU A 6 -7.80 0.91 7.35
C GLU A 6 -6.49 0.23 6.94
N LYS A 7 -6.49 -1.10 6.86
CA LYS A 7 -5.32 -1.88 6.42
C LYS A 7 -4.92 -1.54 4.98
N LEU A 8 -5.89 -1.41 4.08
CA LEU A 8 -5.65 -0.99 2.69
C LEU A 8 -5.08 0.43 2.61
N LEU A 9 -5.60 1.36 3.42
CA LEU A 9 -5.08 2.73 3.48
C LEU A 9 -3.64 2.79 4.04
N ILE A 10 -3.28 1.89 4.96
CA ILE A 10 -1.90 1.76 5.45
C ILE A 10 -0.96 1.33 4.32
N ILE A 11 -1.32 0.31 3.54
CA ILE A 11 -0.48 -0.13 2.41
C ILE A 11 -0.37 0.97 1.36
N LEU A 12 -1.48 1.60 0.99
CA LEU A 12 -1.46 2.72 0.03
C LEU A 12 -0.66 3.91 0.56
N GLY A 13 -0.67 4.13 1.87
CA GLY A 13 0.10 5.18 2.53
C GLY A 13 1.60 5.09 2.28
N ALA A 14 2.13 3.89 1.96
CA ALA A 14 3.54 3.73 1.59
C ALA A 14 3.93 4.50 0.32
N PHE A 15 2.97 4.77 -0.57
CA PHE A 15 3.19 5.54 -1.80
C PHE A 15 3.12 7.05 -1.57
N HIS A 16 2.67 7.52 -0.41
CA HIS A 16 2.50 8.93 -0.15
C HIS A 16 3.71 9.53 0.60
N SER A 17 4.24 10.63 0.06
CA SER A 17 5.23 11.48 0.70
C SER A 17 4.64 12.87 0.91
N VAL A 18 4.79 13.43 2.12
CA VAL A 18 4.36 14.80 2.43
C VAL A 18 5.05 15.83 1.51
N ARG A 19 6.29 15.55 1.08
CA ARG A 19 7.08 16.48 0.26
C ARG A 19 6.82 16.35 -1.24
N TYR A 20 6.49 15.15 -1.72
CA TYR A 20 6.46 14.83 -3.16
C TYR A 20 5.10 14.30 -3.65
N GLY A 21 4.11 14.21 -2.76
CA GLY A 21 2.81 13.64 -3.08
C GLY A 21 2.87 12.12 -3.27
N VAL A 22 2.09 11.61 -4.22
CA VAL A 22 1.94 10.16 -4.44
C VAL A 22 2.97 9.64 -5.45
N SER A 23 3.96 8.91 -4.97
CA SER A 23 4.92 8.15 -5.76
C SER A 23 4.21 7.09 -6.62
N PRO A 24 4.60 6.90 -7.89
CA PRO A 24 4.00 5.89 -8.76
C PRO A 24 4.38 4.46 -8.38
N SER A 25 5.53 4.28 -7.72
CA SER A 25 6.04 2.98 -7.30
C SER A 25 6.80 3.06 -5.98
N VAL A 26 6.90 1.92 -5.30
CA VAL A 26 7.68 1.73 -4.07
C VAL A 26 8.29 0.33 -4.05
N LEU A 27 9.40 0.15 -3.32
CA LEU A 27 9.93 -1.18 -3.05
C LEU A 27 9.03 -1.93 -2.07
N ARG A 28 8.89 -3.25 -2.25
CA ARG A 28 8.11 -4.11 -1.34
C ARG A 28 8.57 -3.98 0.11
N GLY A 29 9.88 -4.00 0.36
CA GLY A 29 10.43 -3.83 1.70
C GLY A 29 10.15 -2.44 2.31
N ALA A 30 10.05 -1.40 1.47
CA ALA A 30 9.67 -0.06 1.95
C ALA A 30 8.19 -0.01 2.35
N ALA A 31 7.31 -0.65 1.56
CA ALA A 31 5.89 -0.77 1.88
C ALA A 31 5.65 -1.59 3.15
N GLU A 32 6.37 -2.69 3.31
CA GLU A 32 6.30 -3.53 4.51
C GLU A 32 6.80 -2.78 5.75
N ASN A 33 7.94 -2.09 5.65
CA ASN A 33 8.47 -1.27 6.73
C ASN A 33 7.51 -0.14 7.12
N HIS A 34 6.84 0.48 6.15
CA HIS A 34 5.80 1.48 6.41
C HIS A 34 4.61 0.85 7.15
N ALA A 35 4.09 -0.27 6.66
CA ALA A 35 2.96 -0.97 7.26
C ALA A 35 3.27 -1.44 8.70
N LYS A 36 4.48 -1.95 8.93
CA LYS A 36 4.95 -2.40 10.24
C LYS A 36 4.93 -1.27 11.27
N LYS A 37 5.36 -0.05 10.90
CA LYS A 37 5.29 1.14 11.77
C LYS A 37 3.86 1.50 12.18
N GLN A 38 2.88 1.14 11.35
CA GLN A 38 1.46 1.33 11.62
C GLN A 38 0.81 0.12 12.31
N GLY A 39 1.61 -0.87 12.72
CA GLY A 39 1.12 -2.10 13.35
C GLY A 39 0.35 -3.02 12.38
N LEU A 40 0.79 -3.09 11.12
CA LEU A 40 0.35 -4.07 10.12
C LEU A 40 1.59 -4.84 9.63
N ALA A 41 1.77 -6.08 10.07
CA ALA A 41 2.97 -6.87 9.78
C ALA A 41 2.65 -8.36 9.61
N GLY A 42 3.62 -9.12 9.11
CA GLY A 42 3.51 -10.58 8.97
C GLY A 42 2.37 -11.00 8.05
N SER A 43 1.61 -12.02 8.46
CA SER A 43 0.51 -12.56 7.65
C SER A 43 -0.58 -11.54 7.34
N GLU A 44 -0.88 -10.63 8.27
CA GLU A 44 -1.88 -9.57 8.02
C GLU A 44 -1.43 -8.62 6.91
N TYR A 45 -0.14 -8.29 6.85
CA TYR A 45 0.42 -7.47 5.77
C TYR A 45 0.31 -8.22 4.44
N SER A 46 0.75 -9.47 4.37
CA SER A 46 0.72 -10.27 3.14
C SER A 46 -0.70 -10.43 2.60
N GLN A 47 -1.67 -10.78 3.45
CA GLN A 47 -3.08 -10.90 3.07
C GLN A 47 -3.64 -9.57 2.56
N THR A 48 -3.36 -8.47 3.27
CA THR A 48 -3.85 -7.15 2.85
C THR A 48 -3.21 -6.72 1.52
N LEU A 49 -1.92 -7.04 1.31
CA LEU A 49 -1.23 -6.75 0.06
C LEU A 49 -1.81 -7.54 -1.10
N GLU A 50 -2.09 -8.83 -0.91
CA GLU A 50 -2.77 -9.66 -1.91
C GLU A 50 -4.16 -9.11 -2.26
N VAL A 51 -4.94 -8.69 -1.26
CA VAL A 51 -6.24 -8.03 -1.50
C VAL A 51 -6.06 -6.72 -2.27
N ALA A 52 -5.05 -5.90 -1.94
CA ALA A 52 -4.78 -4.65 -2.65
C ALA A 52 -4.37 -4.88 -4.11
N ILE A 53 -3.65 -5.97 -4.39
CA ILE A 53 -3.28 -6.38 -5.75
C ILE A 53 -4.51 -6.92 -6.49
N GLY A 54 -5.25 -7.85 -5.88
CA GLY A 54 -6.44 -8.48 -6.47
C GLY A 54 -7.57 -7.50 -6.75
N SER A 55 -7.70 -6.44 -5.93
CA SER A 55 -8.66 -5.34 -6.14
C SER A 55 -8.17 -4.27 -7.13
N GLY A 56 -6.99 -4.44 -7.72
CA GLY A 56 -6.43 -3.50 -8.70
C GLY A 56 -6.06 -2.14 -8.11
N LEU A 57 -5.83 -2.03 -6.80
CA LEU A 57 -5.31 -0.81 -6.16
C LEU A 57 -3.81 -0.69 -6.38
N ILE A 58 -3.11 -1.83 -6.38
CA ILE A 58 -1.67 -1.97 -6.55
C ILE A 58 -1.37 -2.94 -7.70
N GLY A 59 -0.30 -2.72 -8.43
CA GLY A 59 0.28 -3.64 -9.40
C GLY A 59 1.63 -4.19 -8.92
N LEU A 60 1.98 -5.38 -9.38
CA LEU A 60 3.34 -5.89 -9.32
C LEU A 60 4.09 -5.37 -10.54
N SER A 61 5.15 -4.60 -10.31
CA SER A 61 6.02 -4.12 -11.39
C SER A 61 7.26 -4.99 -11.56
N SER A 62 7.71 -5.62 -10.47
CA SER A 62 8.72 -6.68 -10.43
C SER A 62 8.57 -7.45 -9.10
N ASP A 63 9.37 -8.50 -8.91
CA ASP A 63 9.41 -9.24 -7.63
C ASP A 63 9.72 -8.34 -6.42
N SER A 64 10.42 -7.23 -6.65
CA SER A 64 10.86 -6.31 -5.60
C SER A 64 10.09 -4.98 -5.56
N SER A 65 9.22 -4.69 -6.54
CA SER A 65 8.56 -3.38 -6.68
C SER A 65 7.05 -3.46 -6.86
N LEU A 66 6.38 -2.51 -6.22
CA LEU A 66 4.93 -2.30 -6.29
C LEU A 66 4.65 -0.99 -7.00
N SER A 67 3.59 -0.94 -7.80
CA SER A 67 3.07 0.28 -8.43
C SER A 67 1.68 0.59 -7.94
N ILE A 68 1.36 1.87 -7.74
CA ILE A 68 0.00 2.29 -7.37
C ILE A 68 -0.82 2.52 -8.65
N ARG A 69 -2.02 1.93 -8.69
CA ARG A 69 -2.96 2.13 -9.82
C ARG A 69 -3.86 3.35 -9.59
N ALA A 70 -4.60 3.75 -10.62
CA ALA A 70 -5.53 4.88 -10.54
C ALA A 70 -6.56 4.74 -9.40
N ALA A 71 -7.10 3.53 -9.19
CA ALA A 71 -8.02 3.24 -8.09
C ALA A 71 -7.36 3.44 -6.71
N GLY A 72 -6.11 3.01 -6.54
CA GLY A 72 -5.33 3.22 -5.32
C GLY A 72 -5.07 4.71 -5.05
N ARG A 73 -4.68 5.47 -6.09
CA ARG A 73 -4.48 6.92 -6.00
C ARG A 73 -5.75 7.67 -5.58
N THR A 74 -6.89 7.31 -6.18
CA THR A 74 -8.19 7.90 -5.84
C THR A 74 -8.55 7.65 -4.37
N ARG A 75 -8.20 6.48 -3.84
CA ARG A 75 -8.45 6.14 -2.43
C ARG A 75 -7.55 6.91 -1.46
N LEU A 76 -6.32 7.25 -1.87
CA LEU A 76 -5.44 8.13 -1.11
C LEU A 76 -5.92 9.58 -1.09
N GLY A 77 -6.38 10.11 -2.22
CA GLY A 77 -6.87 11.49 -2.33
C GLY A 77 -8.20 11.77 -1.62
N LYS A 78 -8.84 10.75 -1.03
CA LYS A 78 -10.05 10.88 -0.19
C LYS A 78 -9.73 10.96 1.32
N ARG A 79 -8.44 10.98 1.70
CA ARG A 79 -7.98 11.31 3.05
C ARG A 79 -7.68 12.79 3.16
#